data_AF-A0A7J6CYA0-F1
#
_entry.id   AF-A0A7J6CYA0-F1
#
_cell.length_a   1.000
_cell.length_b   1.000
_cell.length_c   1.000
_cell.angle_alpha   90.00
_cell.angle_beta   90.00
_cell.angle_gamma   90.00
#
_symmetry.space_group_name_H-M   'P 1'
#
loop_
_entity.id
_entity.type
_entity.pdbx_description
1 polymer ?
#
loop_
_entity_poly.entity_id
_entity_poly.type
_entity_poly.pdbx_seq_one_letter_code
_entity_poly.pdbx_strand_id
1 'polypeptide(L)'
;MDQTLYFILLLIALCSVSECVQRQYRFINERKNWTEAQRYCRENYTDLATADNMNDMNELNELNELKKSVNNGRVWIGLQKTGRDEWHWPSGEPVLYLNWGPGQPEGRDYCAMMLNGKFEDLPCSDNRHFICNNKEIQYEVVNVVKRASTAEVWMGLRHSCTVGIWFWVSGETVCYQNWAPGNGTSAEDCEDAVRSGAVQSGGDQRWISRPEHHKLNFICSRY
;
A
#
# COMPACT_ATOMS: atom_id res chain seq x y z
N MET A 1 31.04 -18.22 -19.65
CA MET A 1 29.59 -18.19 -19.92
C MET A 1 28.75 -18.32 -18.63
N ASP A 2 29.37 -18.39 -17.44
CA ASP A 2 28.67 -18.49 -16.14
C ASP A 2 28.45 -17.15 -15.43
N GLN A 3 29.41 -16.22 -15.54
CA GLN A 3 29.38 -15.00 -14.73
C GLN A 3 28.33 -13.99 -15.20
N THR A 4 28.07 -13.93 -16.52
CA THR A 4 26.98 -13.15 -17.11
C THR A 4 25.61 -13.72 -16.76
N LEU A 5 25.46 -15.05 -16.69
CA LEU A 5 24.22 -15.69 -16.29
C LEU A 5 23.94 -15.45 -14.80
N TYR A 6 24.97 -15.52 -13.96
CA TYR A 6 24.86 -15.22 -12.53
C TYR A 6 24.49 -13.75 -12.27
N PHE A 7 25.08 -12.81 -13.03
CA PHE A 7 24.70 -11.40 -12.98
C PHE A 7 23.27 -11.16 -13.45
N ILE A 8 22.81 -11.83 -14.51
CA ILE A 8 21.43 -11.74 -14.99
C ILE A 8 20.46 -12.32 -13.95
N LEU A 9 20.79 -13.46 -13.33
CA LEU A 9 19.98 -14.05 -12.26
C LEU A 9 19.93 -13.16 -11.01
N LEU A 10 21.04 -12.52 -10.64
CA LEU A 10 21.08 -11.50 -9.59
C LEU A 10 20.24 -10.26 -9.93
N LEU A 11 20.27 -9.80 -11.18
CA LEU A 11 19.46 -8.66 -11.64
C LEU A 11 17.96 -9.00 -11.67
N ILE A 12 17.57 -10.22 -12.06
CA ILE A 12 16.19 -10.70 -12.00
C ILE A 12 15.74 -10.88 -10.54
N ALA A 13 16.62 -11.38 -9.67
CA ALA A 13 16.38 -11.48 -8.23
C ALA A 13 16.22 -10.09 -7.58
N LEU A 14 16.99 -9.10 -8.00
CA LEU A 14 16.86 -7.71 -7.53
C LEU A 14 15.64 -6.99 -8.13
N CYS A 15 15.22 -7.33 -9.35
CA CYS A 15 13.98 -6.82 -9.96
C CYS A 15 12.70 -7.48 -9.40
N SER A 16 12.81 -8.64 -8.74
CA SER A 16 11.65 -9.35 -8.16
C SER A 16 11.34 -8.97 -6.71
N VAL A 17 12.19 -8.16 -6.06
CA VAL A 17 11.90 -7.55 -4.75
C VAL A 17 11.38 -6.12 -4.86
N SER A 18 10.71 -5.79 -5.97
CA SER A 18 9.82 -4.63 -5.97
C SER A 18 8.71 -4.92 -4.97
N GLU A 19 8.90 -4.47 -3.72
CA GLU A 19 7.84 -4.37 -2.74
C GLU A 19 6.76 -3.48 -3.35
N CYS A 20 5.79 -4.11 -4.01
CA CYS A 20 4.58 -3.43 -4.44
C CYS A 20 3.84 -3.02 -3.16
N VAL A 21 4.10 -1.83 -2.65
CA VAL A 21 3.27 -1.27 -1.57
C VAL A 21 1.96 -0.84 -2.22
N GLN A 22 0.96 -1.73 -2.24
CA GLN A 22 -0.39 -1.32 -2.64
C GLN A 22 -0.96 -0.44 -1.54
N ARG A 23 -0.99 0.85 -1.82
CA ARG A 23 -1.55 1.86 -0.93
C ARG A 23 -3.06 1.85 -1.09
N GLN A 24 -3.76 2.15 0.00
CA GLN A 24 -5.17 2.48 -0.08
C GLN A 24 -5.33 3.92 0.32
N TYR A 25 -6.25 4.61 -0.33
CA TYR A 25 -6.45 6.04 -0.13
C TYR A 25 -7.86 6.33 0.36
N ARG A 26 -7.98 7.28 1.27
CA ARG A 26 -9.26 7.76 1.78
C ARG A 26 -9.35 9.27 1.60
N PHE A 27 -10.30 9.72 0.77
CA PHE A 27 -10.62 11.13 0.66
C PHE A 27 -11.38 11.61 1.90
N ILE A 28 -10.93 12.73 2.46
CA ILE A 28 -11.56 13.36 3.62
C ILE A 28 -12.28 14.64 3.19
N ASN A 29 -13.59 14.66 3.40
CA ASN A 29 -14.46 15.80 3.08
C ASN A 29 -14.47 16.86 4.19
N GLU A 30 -13.27 17.27 4.63
CA GLU A 30 -13.07 18.37 5.57
C GLU A 30 -11.96 19.28 5.03
N ARG A 31 -12.06 20.59 5.29
CA ARG A 31 -11.01 21.54 4.91
C ARG A 31 -10.12 21.83 6.11
N LYS A 32 -8.83 21.55 5.97
CA LYS A 32 -7.81 21.76 7.01
C LYS A 32 -6.53 22.31 6.39
N ASN A 33 -5.71 23.00 7.19
CA ASN A 33 -4.34 23.31 6.77
C ASN A 33 -3.51 22.01 6.74
N TRP A 34 -2.33 22.06 6.12
CA TRP A 34 -1.54 20.84 5.88
C TRP A 34 -1.22 20.08 7.18
N THR A 35 -0.78 20.80 8.22
CA THR A 35 -0.43 20.21 9.52
C THR A 35 -1.65 19.60 10.23
N GLU A 36 -2.80 20.24 10.16
CA GLU A 36 -4.06 19.71 10.70
C GLU A 36 -4.56 18.50 9.92
N ALA A 37 -4.42 18.51 8.60
CA ALA A 37 -4.74 17.37 7.76
C ALA A 37 -3.86 16.16 8.09
N GLN A 38 -2.55 16.36 8.24
CA GLN A 38 -1.62 15.33 8.68
C GLN A 38 -2.00 14.74 10.03
N ARG A 39 -2.28 15.60 11.02
CA ARG A 39 -2.70 15.17 12.35
C ARG A 39 -3.98 14.33 12.27
N TYR A 40 -4.98 14.80 11.53
CA TYR A 40 -6.23 14.08 11.35
C TYR A 40 -6.00 12.69 10.75
N CYS A 41 -5.16 12.58 9.70
CA CYS A 41 -4.85 11.29 9.09
C CYS A 41 -4.12 10.34 10.05
N ARG A 42 -3.23 10.85 10.92
CA ARG A 42 -2.54 10.02 11.93
C ARG A 42 -3.46 9.55 13.06
N GLU A 43 -4.46 10.35 13.41
CA GLU A 43 -5.43 10.01 14.46
C GLU A 43 -6.49 9.01 13.97
N ASN A 44 -6.89 9.09 12.70
CA ASN A 44 -8.03 8.32 12.16
C ASN A 44 -7.63 7.26 11.13
N TYR A 45 -6.44 7.34 10.56
CA TYR A 45 -5.94 6.49 9.47
C TYR A 45 -4.45 6.19 9.68
N THR A 46 -3.62 6.22 8.63
CA THR A 46 -2.16 6.04 8.74
C THR A 46 -1.41 7.37 8.76
N ASP A 47 -1.45 8.11 7.65
CA ASP A 47 -0.85 9.43 7.50
C ASP A 47 -1.45 10.12 6.25
N LEU A 48 -1.04 11.34 5.91
CA LEU A 48 -1.35 11.92 4.60
C LEU A 48 -0.84 11.04 3.47
N ALA A 49 -1.55 11.09 2.34
CA ALA A 49 -1.26 10.26 1.18
C ALA A 49 0.16 10.42 0.64
N THR A 50 0.79 9.31 0.31
CA THR A 50 2.13 9.23 -0.29
C THR A 50 2.06 8.48 -1.60
N ALA A 51 3.01 8.68 -2.51
CA ALA A 51 3.10 7.90 -3.73
C ALA A 51 4.56 7.62 -4.08
N ASP A 52 4.90 6.36 -4.34
CA ASP A 52 6.27 5.94 -4.65
C ASP A 52 6.46 5.62 -6.13
N ASN A 53 5.36 5.43 -6.88
CA ASN A 53 5.39 5.02 -8.27
C ASN A 53 4.16 5.52 -9.04
N MET A 54 4.13 5.21 -10.33
CA MET A 54 3.05 5.63 -11.22
C MET A 54 1.70 4.99 -10.88
N ASN A 55 1.66 3.77 -10.35
CA ASN A 55 0.40 3.11 -9.99
C ASN A 55 -0.24 3.81 -8.78
N ASP A 56 0.56 4.10 -7.74
CA ASP A 56 0.11 4.90 -6.59
C ASP A 56 -0.46 6.25 -7.02
N MET A 57 0.23 6.90 -7.96
CA MET A 57 -0.17 8.19 -8.52
C MET A 57 -1.49 8.07 -9.31
N ASN A 58 -1.66 7.00 -10.10
CA ASN A 58 -2.90 6.76 -10.85
C ASN A 58 -4.09 6.53 -9.91
N GLU A 59 -3.93 5.71 -8.87
CA GLU A 59 -4.99 5.48 -7.88
C GLU A 59 -5.39 6.77 -7.14
N LEU A 60 -4.41 7.58 -6.74
CA LEU A 60 -4.68 8.90 -6.14
C LEU A 60 -5.41 9.84 -7.10
N ASN A 61 -5.02 9.83 -8.38
CA ASN A 61 -5.63 10.65 -9.42
C ASN A 61 -7.07 10.26 -9.66
N GLU A 62 -7.34 8.96 -9.81
CA GLU A 62 -8.69 8.43 -9.99
C GLU A 62 -9.57 8.82 -8.81
N LEU A 63 -9.10 8.66 -7.58
CA LEU A 63 -9.83 9.09 -6.40
C LEU A 63 -10.10 10.60 -6.38
N ASN A 64 -9.10 11.42 -6.73
CA ASN A 64 -9.25 12.88 -6.77
C ASN A 64 -10.26 13.31 -7.85
N GLU A 65 -10.19 12.71 -9.04
CA GLU A 65 -11.12 12.98 -10.15
C GLU A 65 -12.57 12.57 -9.79
N LEU A 66 -12.76 11.45 -9.09
CA LEU A 66 -14.07 11.05 -8.57
C LEU A 66 -14.66 12.06 -7.55
N LYS A 67 -13.81 12.85 -6.90
CA LYS A 67 -14.21 13.85 -5.88
C LYS A 67 -14.11 15.29 -6.39
N LYS A 68 -13.86 15.49 -7.68
CA LYS A 68 -13.64 16.78 -8.32
C LYS A 68 -14.76 17.79 -8.10
N SER A 69 -16.00 17.33 -8.05
CA SER A 69 -17.17 18.19 -7.78
C SER A 69 -17.20 18.77 -6.37
N VAL A 70 -16.46 18.18 -5.43
CA VAL A 70 -16.43 18.59 -4.01
C VAL A 70 -15.19 19.43 -3.71
N ASN A 71 -14.04 19.04 -4.26
CA ASN A 71 -12.74 19.63 -3.94
C ASN A 71 -12.19 20.55 -5.06
N ASN A 72 -12.91 20.71 -6.18
CA ASN A 72 -12.44 21.39 -7.39
C ASN A 72 -11.11 20.84 -7.91
N GLY A 73 -10.89 19.54 -7.74
CA GLY A 73 -9.68 18.81 -8.12
C GLY A 73 -8.47 19.05 -7.21
N ARG A 74 -8.62 19.80 -6.10
CA ARG A 74 -7.51 20.26 -5.24
C ARG A 74 -7.50 19.54 -3.89
N VAL A 75 -6.44 18.82 -3.60
CA VAL A 75 -6.29 18.08 -2.33
C VAL A 75 -4.88 18.13 -1.77
N TRP A 76 -4.75 18.23 -0.45
CA TRP A 76 -3.46 17.98 0.20
C TRP A 76 -3.04 16.52 0.06
N ILE A 77 -1.73 16.35 -0.17
CA ILE A 77 -1.00 15.09 -0.06
C ILE A 77 0.13 15.27 0.96
N GLY A 78 0.82 14.18 1.30
CA GLY A 78 1.82 14.15 2.35
C GLY A 78 3.16 14.80 1.97
N LEU A 79 3.35 15.22 0.74
CA LEU A 79 4.63 15.76 0.29
C LEU A 79 4.85 17.15 0.90
N GLN A 80 5.94 17.30 1.64
CA GLN A 80 6.32 18.55 2.30
C GLN A 80 7.80 18.83 2.05
N LYS A 81 8.17 20.10 1.99
CA LYS A 81 9.54 20.58 1.92
C LYS A 81 9.95 21.09 3.30
N THR A 82 11.12 20.67 3.79
CA THR A 82 11.71 21.23 5.02
C THR A 82 12.85 22.18 4.69
N GLY A 83 13.37 22.90 5.69
CA GLY A 83 14.37 23.98 5.53
C GLY A 83 15.73 23.61 4.91
N ARG A 84 15.90 22.40 4.38
CA ARG A 84 17.05 21.99 3.53
C ARG A 84 16.74 22.04 2.03
N ASP A 85 15.59 22.60 1.67
CA ASP A 85 15.05 22.60 0.32
C ASP A 85 14.76 21.21 -0.30
N GLU A 86 14.66 20.18 0.55
CA GLU A 86 14.37 18.80 0.16
C GLU A 86 12.91 18.45 0.45
N TRP A 87 12.28 17.73 -0.49
CA TRP A 87 10.93 17.19 -0.34
C TRP A 87 10.98 15.84 0.37
N HIS A 88 10.07 15.62 1.30
CA HIS A 88 9.92 14.38 2.06
C HIS A 88 8.45 13.99 2.20
N TRP A 89 8.23 12.68 2.25
CA TRP A 89 6.95 12.10 2.65
C TRP A 89 6.85 12.09 4.19
N PRO A 90 5.64 12.15 4.77
CA PRO A 90 5.46 12.28 6.21
C PRO A 90 5.76 10.99 6.97
N SER A 91 5.71 9.86 6.27
CA SER A 91 6.03 8.50 6.70
C SER A 91 7.52 8.16 6.64
N GLY A 92 8.33 8.99 5.98
CA GLY A 92 9.79 8.83 5.94
C GLY A 92 10.32 7.97 4.79
N GLU A 93 9.46 7.42 3.93
CA GLU A 93 9.90 6.80 2.68
C GLU A 93 10.64 7.78 1.75
N PRO A 94 11.61 7.28 0.96
CA PRO A 94 12.33 8.09 0.00
C PRO A 94 11.39 8.63 -1.08
N VAL A 95 11.60 9.87 -1.49
CA VAL A 95 10.86 10.48 -2.61
C VAL A 95 11.42 9.98 -3.94
N LEU A 96 10.88 8.86 -4.43
CA LEU A 96 11.33 8.21 -5.67
C LEU A 96 10.58 8.69 -6.92
N TYR A 97 9.38 9.24 -6.73
CA TYR A 97 8.51 9.67 -7.81
C TYR A 97 7.88 11.04 -7.49
N LEU A 98 7.95 11.95 -8.47
CA LEU A 98 7.39 13.29 -8.38
C LEU A 98 6.67 13.62 -9.69
N ASN A 99 5.47 14.19 -9.58
CA ASN A 99 4.61 14.49 -10.73
C ASN A 99 4.21 15.97 -10.78
N TRP A 100 5.21 16.86 -10.69
CA TRP A 100 5.02 18.31 -10.74
C TRP A 100 4.28 18.78 -11.99
N GLY A 101 3.44 19.80 -11.80
CA GLY A 101 2.83 20.55 -12.89
C GLY A 101 3.84 21.42 -13.64
N PRO A 102 3.47 21.95 -14.82
CA PRO A 102 4.31 22.90 -15.54
C PRO A 102 4.65 24.11 -14.67
N GLY A 103 5.95 24.42 -14.52
CA GLY A 103 6.41 25.56 -13.73
C GLY A 103 6.46 25.33 -12.21
N GLN A 104 6.25 24.09 -11.75
CA GLN A 104 6.25 23.71 -10.34
C GLN A 104 7.48 22.84 -9.99
N PRO A 105 7.95 22.84 -8.72
CA PRO A 105 7.53 23.77 -7.68
C PRO A 105 8.07 25.18 -7.94
N GLU A 106 7.32 26.21 -7.54
CA GLU A 106 7.75 27.62 -7.59
C GLU A 106 8.74 27.96 -6.47
N GLY A 107 8.88 27.07 -5.48
CA GLY A 107 9.90 27.11 -4.43
C GLY A 107 9.61 28.13 -3.33
N ARG A 108 8.44 28.79 -3.39
CA ARG A 108 7.97 29.77 -2.40
C ARG A 108 7.31 29.11 -1.20
N ASP A 109 6.82 27.88 -1.40
CA ASP A 109 5.98 27.19 -0.45
C ASP A 109 6.58 25.86 0.00
N TYR A 110 6.02 25.33 1.10
CA TYR A 110 6.56 24.15 1.76
C TYR A 110 5.66 22.92 1.69
N CYS A 111 4.45 23.01 1.14
CA CYS A 111 3.51 21.89 1.14
C CYS A 111 2.97 21.65 -0.25
N ALA A 112 3.00 20.40 -0.71
CA ALA A 112 2.46 20.06 -2.01
C ALA A 112 0.99 19.67 -1.89
N MET A 113 0.20 20.14 -2.85
CA MET A 113 -1.13 19.62 -3.12
C MET A 113 -1.16 18.96 -4.49
N MET A 114 -2.26 18.27 -4.78
CA MET A 114 -2.56 17.70 -6.09
C MET A 114 -3.72 18.44 -6.76
N LEU A 115 -3.53 18.84 -8.02
CA LEU A 115 -4.50 19.47 -8.89
C LEU A 115 -4.59 18.69 -10.20
N ASN A 116 -5.74 18.05 -10.44
CA ASN A 116 -5.98 17.26 -11.66
C ASN A 116 -4.82 16.26 -11.96
N GLY A 117 -4.29 15.67 -10.90
CA GLY A 117 -3.20 14.71 -10.91
C GLY A 117 -1.79 15.24 -11.12
N LYS A 118 -1.58 16.55 -11.03
CA LYS A 118 -0.25 17.18 -10.98
C LYS A 118 -0.01 17.82 -9.62
N PHE A 119 1.26 17.87 -9.21
CA PHE A 119 1.65 18.52 -7.95
C PHE A 119 1.87 20.02 -8.16
N GLU A 120 1.44 20.82 -7.18
CA GLU A 120 1.78 22.24 -7.05
C GLU A 120 2.15 22.52 -5.59
N ASP A 121 3.14 23.38 -5.35
CA ASP A 121 3.46 23.85 -3.99
C ASP A 121 2.58 25.06 -3.63
N LEU A 122 2.03 25.03 -2.40
CA LEU A 122 1.17 26.10 -1.88
C LEU A 122 1.42 26.35 -0.39
N PRO A 123 1.05 27.52 0.15
CA PRO A 123 1.27 27.84 1.54
C PRO A 123 0.62 26.77 2.44
N CYS A 124 1.40 26.19 3.35
CA CYS A 124 0.91 25.12 4.24
C CYS A 124 -0.29 25.54 5.09
N SER A 125 -0.50 26.84 5.30
CA SER A 125 -1.62 27.43 6.03
C SER A 125 -2.95 27.38 5.27
N ASP A 126 -2.95 27.07 3.98
CA ASP A 126 -4.17 27.02 3.17
C ASP A 126 -5.09 25.87 3.59
N ASN A 127 -6.39 26.16 3.75
CA ASN A 127 -7.38 25.15 4.09
C ASN A 127 -7.88 24.41 2.85
N ARG A 128 -7.62 23.09 2.76
CA ARG A 128 -8.02 22.24 1.64
C ARG A 128 -8.55 20.90 2.12
N HIS A 129 -9.31 20.24 1.24
CA HIS A 129 -9.58 18.82 1.37
C HIS A 129 -8.27 18.03 1.24
N PHE A 130 -8.26 16.79 1.71
CA PHE A 130 -7.03 16.02 1.80
C PHE A 130 -7.30 14.53 1.65
N ILE A 131 -6.25 13.80 1.28
CA ILE A 131 -6.30 12.35 1.14
C ILE A 131 -5.36 11.73 2.16
N CYS A 132 -5.87 10.76 2.92
CA CYS A 132 -5.07 9.96 3.84
C CYS A 132 -4.68 8.63 3.19
N ASN A 133 -3.49 8.13 3.54
CA ASN A 133 -3.18 6.71 3.43
C ASN A 133 -4.07 5.94 4.41
N ASN A 134 -4.61 4.82 3.94
CA ASN A 134 -5.56 3.98 4.63
C ASN A 134 -5.01 2.54 4.77
N LYS A 135 -5.39 1.90 5.86
CA LYS A 135 -5.13 0.48 6.17
C LYS A 135 -6.41 -0.22 6.63
N GLU A 136 -7.57 0.32 6.28
CA GLU A 136 -8.90 -0.14 6.71
C GLU A 136 -9.09 -1.63 6.43
N ILE A 137 -8.75 -2.12 5.23
CA ILE A 137 -8.85 -3.57 4.95
C ILE A 137 -7.96 -4.40 5.89
N GLN A 138 -6.74 -3.94 6.17
CA GLN A 138 -5.83 -4.64 7.07
C GLN A 138 -6.38 -4.68 8.50
N TYR A 139 -6.98 -3.57 8.96
CA TYR A 139 -7.61 -3.47 10.27
C TYR A 139 -8.88 -4.33 10.37
N GLU A 140 -9.73 -4.33 9.34
CA GLU A 140 -10.92 -5.15 9.24
C GLU A 140 -10.57 -6.64 9.29
N VAL A 141 -9.59 -7.08 8.50
CA VAL A 141 -9.10 -8.46 8.53
C VAL A 141 -8.62 -8.83 9.94
N VAL A 142 -7.81 -7.98 10.59
CA VAL A 142 -7.34 -8.22 11.96
C VAL A 142 -8.50 -8.37 12.95
N ASN A 143 -9.54 -7.55 12.85
CA ASN A 143 -10.69 -7.63 13.75
C ASN A 143 -11.54 -8.87 13.52
N VAL A 144 -11.65 -9.33 12.28
CA VAL A 144 -12.39 -10.56 11.94
C VAL A 144 -11.61 -11.79 12.40
N VAL A 145 -10.30 -11.87 12.14
CA VAL A 145 -9.50 -13.05 12.52
C VAL A 145 -9.41 -13.22 14.02
N LYS A 146 -9.33 -12.13 14.80
CA LYS A 146 -9.32 -12.19 16.27
C LYS A 146 -10.58 -12.81 16.89
N ARG A 147 -11.68 -12.83 16.14
CA ARG A 147 -12.97 -13.41 16.56
C ARG A 147 -13.16 -14.84 16.06
N ALA A 148 -12.22 -15.36 15.26
CA ALA A 148 -12.31 -16.71 14.73
C ALA A 148 -12.17 -17.74 15.84
N SER A 149 -12.87 -18.86 15.66
CA SER A 149 -12.80 -20.02 16.56
C SER A 149 -11.57 -20.90 16.29
N THR A 150 -11.01 -20.80 15.08
CA THR A 150 -9.83 -21.56 14.66
C THR A 150 -8.55 -20.76 14.90
N ALA A 151 -7.43 -21.46 15.13
CA ALA A 151 -6.12 -20.83 15.37
C ALA A 151 -5.60 -20.04 14.15
N GLU A 152 -6.10 -20.39 12.97
CA GLU A 152 -5.81 -19.71 11.71
C GLU A 152 -7.09 -19.57 10.87
N VAL A 153 -7.06 -18.65 9.91
CA VAL A 153 -8.21 -18.30 9.06
C VAL A 153 -7.77 -18.23 7.60
N TRP A 154 -8.47 -18.93 6.70
CA TRP A 154 -8.19 -18.85 5.27
C TRP A 154 -8.50 -17.47 4.71
N MET A 155 -7.58 -16.92 3.90
CA MET A 155 -7.74 -15.57 3.32
C MET A 155 -7.96 -15.57 1.80
N GLY A 156 -7.89 -16.71 1.12
CA GLY A 156 -8.06 -16.81 -0.34
C GLY A 156 -6.76 -16.72 -1.15
N LEU A 157 -5.62 -16.89 -0.49
CA LEU A 157 -4.31 -16.97 -1.13
C LEU A 157 -3.98 -18.44 -1.44
N ARG A 158 -3.59 -18.74 -2.68
CA ARG A 158 -3.25 -20.11 -3.13
C ARG A 158 -1.83 -20.19 -3.68
N HIS A 159 -1.19 -21.33 -3.49
CA HIS A 159 0.14 -21.61 -4.03
C HIS A 159 0.04 -22.50 -5.26
N SER A 160 0.73 -22.12 -6.34
CA SER A 160 0.92 -22.98 -7.51
C SER A 160 2.29 -23.62 -7.47
N CYS A 161 2.35 -24.91 -7.15
CA CYS A 161 3.61 -25.64 -6.96
C CYS A 161 4.41 -25.83 -8.25
N THR A 162 3.74 -25.90 -9.40
CA THR A 162 4.40 -26.05 -10.71
C THR A 162 5.22 -24.82 -11.09
N VAL A 163 4.76 -23.63 -10.73
CA VAL A 163 5.39 -22.35 -11.09
C VAL A 163 6.02 -21.63 -9.88
N GLY A 164 5.80 -22.12 -8.67
CA GLY A 164 6.38 -21.59 -7.44
C GLY A 164 5.89 -20.19 -7.05
N ILE A 165 4.62 -19.88 -7.31
CA ILE A 165 4.05 -18.55 -7.02
C ILE A 165 2.79 -18.63 -6.16
N TRP A 166 2.58 -17.57 -5.37
CA TRP A 166 1.34 -17.32 -4.63
C TRP A 166 0.44 -16.36 -5.42
N PHE A 167 -0.87 -16.61 -5.42
CA PHE A 167 -1.85 -15.76 -6.09
C PHE A 167 -3.17 -15.71 -5.31
N TRP A 168 -3.87 -14.58 -5.38
CA TRP A 168 -5.21 -14.45 -4.83
C TRP A 168 -6.22 -15.13 -5.74
N VAL A 169 -7.18 -15.86 -5.18
CA VAL A 169 -8.25 -16.51 -5.95
C VAL A 169 -9.18 -15.51 -6.64
N SER A 170 -9.15 -14.23 -6.25
CA SER A 170 -9.84 -13.14 -6.93
C SER A 170 -9.19 -12.74 -8.27
N GLY A 171 -7.94 -13.15 -8.51
CA GLY A 171 -7.14 -12.71 -9.66
C GLY A 171 -6.35 -11.42 -9.42
N GLU A 172 -6.44 -10.83 -8.23
CA GLU A 172 -5.62 -9.67 -7.84
C GLU A 172 -4.15 -10.06 -7.63
N THR A 173 -3.23 -9.13 -7.90
CA THR A 173 -1.79 -9.35 -7.68
C THR A 173 -1.41 -9.17 -6.21
N VAL A 174 -0.44 -9.97 -5.75
CA VAL A 174 0.04 -9.91 -4.35
C VAL A 174 1.01 -8.75 -4.20
N CYS A 175 0.57 -7.69 -3.52
CA CYS A 175 1.37 -6.49 -3.29
C CYS A 175 1.79 -6.37 -1.82
N TYR A 176 0.81 -6.38 -0.90
CA TYR A 176 1.09 -6.51 0.52
C TYR A 176 1.41 -7.97 0.88
N GLN A 177 2.42 -8.18 1.72
CA GLN A 177 2.74 -9.48 2.29
C GLN A 177 3.08 -9.34 3.77
N ASN A 178 2.60 -10.29 4.59
CA ASN A 178 2.90 -10.32 6.03
C ASN A 178 3.25 -11.74 6.50
N TRP A 179 4.05 -12.46 5.71
CA TRP A 179 4.45 -13.83 6.03
C TRP A 179 5.17 -13.94 7.38
N ALA A 180 4.89 -15.03 8.09
CA ALA A 180 5.70 -15.46 9.22
C ALA A 180 7.07 -15.92 8.70
N PRO A 181 8.16 -15.77 9.49
CA PRO A 181 9.48 -16.28 9.10
C PRO A 181 9.41 -17.74 8.61
N GLY A 182 10.02 -18.01 7.46
CA GLY A 182 10.05 -19.33 6.83
C GLY A 182 8.77 -19.72 6.07
N ASN A 183 7.81 -18.82 5.86
CA ASN A 183 6.64 -19.04 5.01
C ASN A 183 6.68 -18.11 3.79
N GLY A 184 6.10 -18.54 2.66
CA GLY A 184 5.79 -17.64 1.53
C GLY A 184 6.97 -17.25 0.64
N THR A 185 8.21 -17.39 1.11
CA THR A 185 9.44 -17.00 0.40
C THR A 185 10.35 -18.17 0.03
N SER A 186 10.09 -19.37 0.54
CA SER A 186 10.85 -20.59 0.25
C SER A 186 10.04 -21.57 -0.58
N ALA A 187 10.71 -22.55 -1.20
CA ALA A 187 10.03 -23.66 -1.87
C ALA A 187 9.06 -24.32 -0.90
N GLU A 188 7.78 -24.30 -1.25
CA GLU A 188 6.72 -24.89 -0.45
C GLU A 188 6.67 -26.41 -0.67
N ASP A 189 6.50 -27.16 0.41
CA ASP A 189 6.36 -28.61 0.34
C ASP A 189 4.96 -28.99 -0.18
N CYS A 190 4.91 -29.44 -1.44
CA CYS A 190 3.69 -29.80 -2.14
C CYS A 190 3.60 -31.30 -2.45
N GLU A 191 4.45 -32.15 -1.87
CA GLU A 191 4.49 -33.57 -2.20
C GLU A 191 3.17 -34.25 -1.86
N ASP A 192 2.58 -33.91 -0.72
CA ASP A 192 1.40 -34.59 -0.17
C ASP A 192 0.09 -33.81 -0.30
N ALA A 193 0.14 -32.48 -0.52
CA ALA A 193 -1.07 -31.66 -0.55
C ALA A 193 -0.88 -30.30 -1.26
N VAL A 194 -1.99 -29.81 -1.84
CA VAL A 194 -2.12 -28.42 -2.27
C VAL A 194 -2.04 -27.49 -1.07
N ARG A 195 -1.37 -26.35 -1.24
CA ARG A 195 -1.15 -25.37 -0.18
C ARG A 195 -1.93 -24.09 -0.41
N SER A 196 -2.45 -23.56 0.69
CA SER A 196 -3.16 -22.29 0.77
C SER A 196 -2.60 -21.42 1.88
N GLY A 197 -2.81 -20.12 1.77
CA GLY A 197 -2.39 -19.12 2.75
C GLY A 197 -3.48 -18.86 3.78
N ALA A 198 -3.09 -18.89 5.05
CA ALA A 198 -3.93 -18.58 6.20
C ALA A 198 -3.30 -17.48 7.06
N VAL A 199 -4.12 -16.73 7.78
CA VAL A 199 -3.67 -15.70 8.74
C VAL A 199 -3.88 -16.25 10.14
N GLN A 200 -2.90 -16.07 11.01
CA GLN A 200 -3.01 -16.44 12.42
C GLN A 200 -4.10 -15.60 13.11
N SER A 201 -5.03 -16.25 13.83
CA SER A 201 -6.09 -15.54 14.58
C SER A 201 -5.55 -14.88 15.86
N GLY A 202 -4.48 -15.45 16.44
CA GLY A 202 -3.73 -14.89 17.56
C GLY A 202 -2.35 -14.35 17.16
N GLY A 203 -1.54 -13.93 18.15
CA GLY A 203 -0.16 -13.48 17.95
C GLY A 203 -0.04 -12.19 17.12
N ASP A 204 0.87 -12.19 16.16
CA ASP A 204 1.18 -11.04 15.29
C ASP A 204 0.35 -11.04 13.97
N GLN A 205 -0.68 -11.90 13.87
CA GLN A 205 -1.53 -12.05 12.68
C GLN A 205 -0.71 -12.24 11.39
N ARG A 206 0.37 -13.04 11.46
CA ARG A 206 1.22 -13.33 10.31
C ARG A 206 0.54 -14.31 9.37
N TRP A 207 0.92 -14.24 8.10
CA TRP A 207 0.48 -15.17 7.07
C TRP A 207 1.33 -16.43 7.11
N ILE A 208 0.69 -17.57 6.93
CA ILE A 208 1.34 -18.87 6.97
C ILE A 208 0.79 -19.76 5.88
N SER A 209 1.60 -20.73 5.47
CA SER A 209 1.24 -21.73 4.48
C SER A 209 0.72 -22.99 5.16
N ARG A 210 -0.43 -23.49 4.72
CA ARG A 210 -1.08 -24.68 5.28
C ARG A 210 -1.63 -25.58 4.16
N PRO A 211 -1.57 -26.91 4.33
CA PRO A 211 -2.27 -27.85 3.47
C PRO A 211 -3.79 -27.63 3.47
N GLU A 212 -4.45 -27.75 2.31
CA GLU A 212 -5.89 -27.49 2.17
C GLU A 212 -6.81 -28.51 2.88
N HIS A 213 -6.26 -29.63 3.37
CA HIS A 213 -7.06 -30.61 4.13
C HIS A 213 -7.46 -30.12 5.53
N HIS A 214 -6.88 -29.02 6.01
CA HIS A 214 -7.25 -28.39 7.28
C HIS A 214 -8.63 -27.70 7.19
N LYS A 215 -9.47 -27.93 8.21
CA LYS A 215 -10.76 -27.23 8.37
C LYS A 215 -10.56 -25.98 9.23
N LEU A 216 -10.47 -24.82 8.58
CA LEU A 216 -10.32 -23.53 9.24
C LEU A 216 -11.56 -22.65 9.02
N ASN A 217 -11.76 -21.64 9.86
CA ASN A 217 -12.60 -20.52 9.47
C ASN A 217 -12.00 -19.84 8.23
N PHE A 218 -12.82 -19.08 7.50
CA PHE A 218 -12.40 -18.38 6.29
C PHE A 218 -13.00 -16.99 6.22
N ILE A 219 -12.32 -16.08 5.54
CA ILE A 219 -12.76 -14.71 5.28
C ILE A 219 -13.04 -14.57 3.79
N CYS A 220 -14.12 -13.86 3.46
CA CYS A 220 -14.47 -13.50 2.09
C CYS A 220 -14.62 -11.99 2.00
N SER A 221 -14.14 -11.41 0.90
CA SER A 221 -14.50 -10.05 0.48
C SER A 221 -15.81 -10.09 -0.31
N ARG A 222 -16.60 -9.01 -0.23
CA ARG A 222 -17.70 -8.76 -1.18
C ARG A 222 -17.18 -7.78 -2.22
N TYR A 223 -17.24 -8.16 -3.48
CA TYR A 223 -17.02 -7.28 -4.63
C TYR A 223 -18.35 -6.69 -5.08
#